data_AF-A0A955F784-F1
#
_entry.id   AF-A0A955F784-F1
#
_cell.length_a   1.000
_cell.length_b   1.000
_cell.length_c   1.000
_cell.angle_alpha   90.00
_cell.angle_beta   90.00
_cell.angle_gamma   90.00
#
_symmetry.space_group_name_H-M   'P 1'
#
loop_
_entity.id
_entity.type
_entity.pdbx_description
1 polymer ?
#
loop_
_entity_poly.entity_id
_entity_poly.type
_entity_poly.pdbx_seq_one_letter_code
_entity_poly.pdbx_strand_id
1 'polypeptide(L)'
;MLKSILVAVALCGLPLRAQDTPQRPATLESAVARSIEILLDVQEGEAKDQWPYEGVYRYPRREIPIGYRCGGTSIAATALLETPGHDSDPRRLAAVERATRFVLSCLEHPLLSSDFRGTYDVRGWGHAYALTFLLKVRAHGGLQEDLATRIERAVD
;
A
#
# COMPACT_ATOMS: atom_id res chain seq x y z
N MET A 1 -46.64 -45.32 0.88
CA MET A 1 -46.70 -44.04 0.13
C MET A 1 -45.78 -43.02 0.82
N LEU A 2 -45.09 -42.19 0.03
CA LEU A 2 -44.06 -41.16 0.36
C LEU A 2 -42.66 -41.72 0.69
N LYS A 3 -41.81 -42.01 -0.30
CA LYS A 3 -40.96 -41.13 -1.16
C LYS A 3 -39.59 -40.84 -0.53
N SER A 4 -38.63 -41.71 -0.86
CA SER A 4 -37.20 -41.51 -0.82
C SER A 4 -36.79 -40.31 -1.69
N ILE A 5 -35.90 -39.45 -1.20
CA ILE A 5 -35.05 -38.61 -2.05
C ILE A 5 -33.62 -38.68 -1.51
N LEU A 6 -32.82 -39.47 -2.21
CA LEU A 6 -31.37 -39.48 -2.17
C LEU A 6 -30.91 -38.25 -2.97
N VAL A 7 -30.30 -37.26 -2.34
CA VAL A 7 -29.64 -36.16 -3.07
C VAL A 7 -28.23 -36.61 -3.40
N ALA A 8 -28.07 -37.17 -4.60
CA ALA A 8 -26.76 -37.38 -5.21
C ALA A 8 -26.26 -36.01 -5.72
N VAL A 9 -25.24 -35.45 -5.05
CA VAL A 9 -24.52 -34.30 -5.59
C VAL A 9 -23.61 -34.83 -6.71
N ALA A 10 -24.05 -34.61 -7.95
CA ALA A 10 -23.25 -34.83 -9.14
C ALA A 10 -22.12 -33.79 -9.19
N LEU A 11 -20.94 -34.17 -8.69
CA LEU A 11 -19.67 -33.51 -9.00
C LEU A 11 -19.28 -33.86 -10.44
N CYS A 12 -19.88 -33.18 -11.41
CA CYS A 12 -19.48 -33.26 -12.83
C CYS A 12 -18.93 -31.92 -13.30
N GLY A 13 -17.62 -31.90 -13.59
CA GLY A 13 -17.17 -31.34 -14.86
C GLY A 13 -16.68 -29.90 -14.92
N LEU A 14 -16.32 -29.24 -13.82
CA LEU A 14 -15.48 -28.05 -13.95
C LEU A 14 -14.10 -28.49 -14.45
N PRO A 15 -13.64 -28.07 -15.65
CA PRO A 15 -12.26 -28.29 -16.02
C PRO A 15 -11.41 -27.59 -14.98
N LEU A 16 -10.49 -28.33 -14.33
CA LEU A 16 -9.35 -27.70 -13.68
C LEU A 16 -8.76 -26.77 -14.74
N ARG A 17 -8.79 -25.45 -14.49
CA ARG A 17 -7.94 -24.52 -15.22
C ARG A 17 -6.54 -25.13 -15.16
N ALA A 18 -5.98 -25.44 -16.32
CA ALA A 18 -4.57 -25.80 -16.41
C ALA A 18 -3.80 -24.73 -15.63
N GLN A 19 -3.07 -25.15 -14.59
CA GLN A 19 -2.11 -24.26 -13.97
C GLN A 19 -1.17 -23.83 -15.09
N ASP A 20 -1.02 -22.52 -15.28
CA ASP A 20 -0.07 -21.99 -16.25
C ASP A 20 1.27 -22.71 -16.04
N THR A 21 1.88 -23.12 -17.16
CA THR A 21 3.18 -23.79 -17.16
C THR A 21 4.14 -23.03 -16.26
N PRO A 22 4.93 -23.67 -15.38
CA PRO A 22 5.79 -22.97 -14.43
C PRO A 22 6.69 -22.00 -15.20
N GLN A 23 6.37 -20.71 -15.09
CA GLN A 23 7.20 -19.67 -15.66
C GLN A 23 8.56 -19.80 -14.98
N ARG A 24 9.66 -19.80 -15.77
CA ARG A 24 11.02 -19.82 -15.23
C ARG A 24 11.09 -18.84 -14.05
N PRO A 25 11.64 -19.22 -12.87
CA PRO A 25 11.67 -18.32 -11.74
C PRO A 25 12.28 -17.00 -12.20
N ALA A 26 11.54 -15.91 -11.98
CA ALA A 26 12.00 -14.58 -12.32
C ALA A 26 13.35 -14.36 -11.64
N THR A 27 14.33 -13.78 -12.36
CA THR A 27 15.54 -13.28 -11.68
C THR A 27 15.12 -12.17 -10.74
N LEU A 28 15.90 -11.92 -9.69
CA LEU A 28 15.62 -10.85 -8.74
C LEU A 28 15.42 -9.51 -9.46
N GLU A 29 16.26 -9.20 -10.45
CA GLU A 29 16.20 -7.96 -11.23
C GLU A 29 14.89 -7.87 -12.01
N SER A 30 14.49 -8.95 -12.70
CA SER A 30 13.23 -8.97 -13.45
C SER A 30 12.00 -8.88 -12.55
N ALA A 31 12.06 -9.46 -11.34
CA ALA A 31 11.00 -9.38 -10.35
C ALA A 31 10.88 -7.96 -9.76
N VAL A 32 12.01 -7.31 -9.46
CA VAL A 32 12.06 -5.92 -8.97
C VAL A 32 11.53 -4.97 -10.04
N ALA A 33 12.01 -5.08 -11.29
CA ALA A 33 11.55 -4.26 -12.39
C ALA A 33 10.03 -4.41 -12.61
N ARG A 34 9.52 -5.65 -12.59
CA ARG A 34 8.08 -5.88 -12.71
C ARG A 34 7.29 -5.32 -11.53
N SER A 35 7.83 -5.40 -10.32
CA SER A 35 7.16 -4.87 -9.12
C SER A 35 7.08 -3.35 -9.14
N ILE A 36 8.12 -2.65 -9.61
CA ILE A 36 8.08 -1.20 -9.83
C ILE A 36 6.93 -0.83 -10.76
N GLU A 37 6.86 -1.47 -11.93
CA GLU A 37 5.79 -1.19 -12.90
C GLU A 37 4.40 -1.43 -12.31
N ILE A 38 4.21 -2.55 -11.59
CA ILE A 38 2.95 -2.83 -10.91
C ILE A 38 2.60 -1.72 -9.93
N LEU A 39 3.53 -1.32 -9.05
CA LEU A 39 3.28 -0.27 -8.06
C LEU A 39 2.93 1.07 -8.72
N LEU A 40 3.64 1.44 -9.78
CA LEU A 40 3.35 2.68 -10.53
C LEU A 40 1.96 2.64 -11.19
N ASP A 41 1.58 1.51 -11.77
CA ASP A 41 0.31 1.38 -12.50
C ASP A 41 -0.91 1.31 -11.56
N VAL A 42 -0.74 0.71 -10.38
CA VAL A 42 -1.84 0.51 -9.41
C VAL A 42 -1.93 1.61 -8.35
N GLN A 43 -1.14 2.68 -8.44
CA GLN A 43 -1.36 3.85 -7.58
C GLN A 43 -2.77 4.39 -7.83
N GLU A 44 -3.51 4.63 -6.76
CA GLU A 44 -4.94 4.95 -6.80
C GLU A 44 -5.27 6.21 -5.99
N GLY A 45 -6.56 6.50 -5.83
CA GLY A 45 -7.05 7.80 -5.37
C GLY A 45 -7.29 8.77 -6.53
N GLU A 46 -8.10 9.80 -6.28
CA GLU A 46 -8.43 10.83 -7.28
C GLU A 46 -7.17 11.54 -7.79
N ALA A 47 -6.22 11.81 -6.89
CA ALA A 47 -4.93 12.42 -7.21
C ALA A 47 -3.85 11.39 -7.58
N LYS A 48 -4.17 10.09 -7.68
CA LYS A 48 -3.19 9.02 -7.90
C LYS A 48 -2.05 9.07 -6.87
N ASP A 49 -2.38 9.15 -5.59
CA ASP A 49 -1.46 9.50 -4.50
C ASP A 49 -1.32 8.43 -3.42
N GLN A 50 -2.02 7.31 -3.52
CA GLN A 50 -2.07 6.32 -2.44
C GLN A 50 -2.03 4.86 -2.93
N TRP A 51 -1.63 3.97 -2.02
CA TRP A 51 -1.79 2.52 -2.11
C TRP A 51 -2.44 2.00 -0.82
N PRO A 52 -3.76 2.14 -0.67
CA PRO A 52 -4.48 1.67 0.49
C PRO A 52 -4.25 0.18 0.72
N TYR A 53 -3.78 -0.17 1.93
CA TYR A 53 -3.79 -1.57 2.33
C TYR A 53 -5.23 -2.00 2.59
N GLU A 54 -5.78 -2.82 1.70
CA GLU A 54 -7.18 -3.24 1.82
C GLU A 54 -7.44 -3.95 3.15
N GLY A 55 -6.57 -4.88 3.55
CA GLY A 55 -6.75 -5.68 4.77
C GLY A 55 -8.14 -6.33 4.89
N VAL A 56 -8.45 -6.90 6.06
CA VAL A 56 -9.78 -7.51 6.34
C VAL A 56 -10.65 -6.65 7.26
N TYR A 57 -10.06 -5.64 7.89
CA TYR A 57 -10.74 -4.78 8.85
C TYR A 57 -11.27 -3.52 8.16
N ARG A 58 -12.48 -3.09 8.54
CA ARG A 58 -13.12 -1.88 8.02
C ARG A 58 -13.76 -1.07 9.14
N TYR A 59 -13.32 0.18 9.30
CA TYR A 59 -13.76 1.05 10.40
C TYR A 59 -13.34 2.51 10.17
N PRO A 60 -14.21 3.49 10.50
CA PRO A 60 -15.63 3.35 10.85
C PRO A 60 -16.48 3.07 9.58
N ARG A 61 -17.74 2.64 9.74
CA ARG A 61 -18.74 2.56 8.65
C ARG A 61 -18.36 1.73 7.41
N ARG A 62 -17.58 0.65 7.60
CA ARG A 62 -17.10 -0.23 6.52
C ARG A 62 -16.10 0.42 5.55
N GLU A 63 -15.50 1.54 5.92
CA GLU A 63 -14.42 2.18 5.15
C GLU A 63 -13.06 1.58 5.50
N ILE A 64 -12.09 1.75 4.60
CA ILE A 64 -10.69 1.39 4.88
C ILE A 64 -10.17 2.34 5.97
N PRO A 65 -9.70 1.83 7.12
CA PRO A 65 -9.17 2.67 8.19
C PRO A 65 -8.03 3.56 7.70
N ILE A 66 -7.95 4.78 8.23
CA ILE A 66 -6.88 5.72 7.84
C ILE A 66 -5.48 5.13 8.10
N GLY A 67 -5.31 4.34 9.16
CA GLY A 67 -4.05 3.66 9.45
C GLY A 67 -3.60 2.75 8.29
N TYR A 68 -4.53 2.00 7.69
CA TYR A 68 -4.29 1.18 6.51
C TYR A 68 -3.97 1.96 5.24
N ARG A 69 -4.69 3.06 5.02
CA ARG A 69 -4.42 3.94 3.87
C ARG A 69 -3.04 4.58 3.97
N CYS A 70 -2.75 5.15 5.14
CA CYS A 70 -1.49 5.81 5.42
C CYS A 70 -0.31 4.83 5.38
N GLY A 71 -0.36 3.77 6.19
CA GLY A 71 0.73 2.80 6.28
C GLY A 71 0.95 2.01 4.99
N GLY A 72 -0.12 1.58 4.30
CA GLY A 72 0.01 0.91 3.00
C GLY A 72 0.71 1.79 1.96
N THR A 73 0.32 3.06 1.90
CA THR A 73 0.95 4.05 1.01
C THR A 73 2.41 4.26 1.37
N SER A 74 2.74 4.42 2.66
CA SER A 74 4.11 4.59 3.13
C SER A 74 5.02 3.40 2.77
N ILE A 75 4.52 2.17 2.86
CA ILE A 75 5.28 0.96 2.50
C ILE A 75 5.55 0.91 0.99
N ALA A 76 4.51 1.09 0.17
CA ALA A 76 4.66 1.08 -1.29
C ALA A 76 5.58 2.20 -1.78
N ALA A 77 5.41 3.41 -1.24
CA ALA A 77 6.26 4.56 -1.57
C ALA A 77 7.71 4.34 -1.12
N THR A 78 7.95 3.74 0.05
CA THR A 78 9.30 3.36 0.51
C THR A 78 9.97 2.41 -0.47
N ALA A 79 9.26 1.40 -0.98
CA ALA A 79 9.82 0.48 -1.97
C ALA A 79 10.22 1.20 -3.27
N LEU A 80 9.40 2.14 -3.74
CA LEU A 80 9.70 2.95 -4.93
C LEU A 80 10.82 3.98 -4.69
N LEU A 81 11.02 4.43 -3.46
CA LEU A 81 12.10 5.36 -3.09
C LEU A 81 13.45 4.63 -2.99
N GLU A 82 13.50 3.53 -2.23
CA GLU A 82 14.77 2.89 -1.87
C GLU A 82 15.33 1.93 -2.92
N THR A 83 14.52 1.54 -3.90
CA THR A 83 15.02 0.68 -4.99
C THR A 83 16.04 1.46 -5.84
N PRO A 84 17.16 0.85 -6.29
CA PRO A 84 18.12 1.55 -7.14
C PRO A 84 17.49 2.19 -8.40
N GLY A 85 18.08 3.30 -8.85
CA GLY A 85 17.63 4.04 -10.04
C GLY A 85 16.43 4.97 -9.83
N HIS A 86 16.04 5.25 -8.58
CA HIS A 86 14.96 6.19 -8.25
C HIS A 86 15.19 7.59 -8.86
N ASP A 87 16.36 8.17 -8.61
CA ASP A 87 16.70 9.56 -9.01
C ASP A 87 16.68 9.81 -10.51
N SER A 88 16.79 8.74 -11.30
CA SER A 88 16.77 8.80 -12.76
C SER A 88 15.42 8.43 -13.37
N ASP A 89 14.40 8.13 -12.56
CA ASP A 89 13.08 7.68 -13.01
C ASP A 89 12.00 8.73 -12.67
N PRO A 90 11.58 9.55 -13.66
CA PRO A 90 10.56 10.58 -13.46
C PRO A 90 9.20 10.04 -12.99
N ARG A 91 8.82 8.81 -13.37
CA ARG A 91 7.55 8.22 -12.93
C ARG A 91 7.60 7.89 -11.45
N ARG A 92 8.72 7.34 -10.98
CA ARG A 92 8.94 7.03 -9.56
C ARG A 92 9.04 8.30 -8.72
N LEU A 93 9.79 9.31 -9.18
CA LEU A 93 9.87 10.61 -8.50
C LEU A 93 8.48 11.22 -8.31
N ALA A 94 7.68 11.29 -9.38
CA ALA A 94 6.33 11.86 -9.31
C ALA A 94 5.38 11.03 -8.43
N ALA A 95 5.47 9.69 -8.48
CA ALA A 95 4.62 8.82 -7.65
C ALA A 95 4.95 8.94 -6.15
N VAL A 96 6.23 8.99 -5.81
CA VAL A 96 6.69 9.19 -4.43
C VAL A 96 6.33 10.60 -3.94
N GLU A 97 6.47 11.64 -4.75
CA GLU A 97 6.08 12.99 -4.35
C GLU A 97 4.58 13.09 -3.99
N ARG A 98 3.70 12.52 -4.83
CA ARG A 98 2.26 12.47 -4.55
C ARG A 98 1.97 11.70 -3.26
N ALA A 99 2.63 10.56 -3.07
CA ALA A 99 2.51 9.77 -1.85
C ALA A 99 2.99 10.51 -0.60
N THR A 100 4.07 11.28 -0.69
CA THR A 100 4.56 12.12 0.40
C THR A 100 3.54 13.17 0.81
N ARG A 101 2.90 13.85 -0.15
CA ARG A 101 1.83 14.82 0.14
C ARG A 101 0.63 14.16 0.81
N PHE A 102 0.23 12.99 0.32
CA PHE A 102 -0.85 12.20 0.90
C PHE A 102 -0.54 11.77 2.34
N VAL A 103 0.65 11.23 2.60
CA VAL A 103 1.08 10.77 3.93
C VAL A 103 1.13 11.94 4.92
N LEU A 104 1.63 13.10 4.53
CA LEU A 104 1.59 14.30 5.37
C LEU A 104 0.16 14.70 5.73
N SER A 105 -0.77 14.65 4.76
CA SER A 105 -2.19 14.92 5.04
C SER A 105 -2.82 13.87 5.97
N CYS A 106 -2.35 12.62 5.92
CA CYS A 106 -2.82 11.57 6.83
C CYS A 106 -2.43 11.83 8.28
N LEU A 107 -1.27 12.44 8.54
CA LEU A 107 -0.83 12.80 9.90
C LEU A 107 -1.73 13.87 10.55
N GLU A 108 -2.42 14.67 9.73
CA GLU A 108 -3.42 15.65 10.19
C GLU A 108 -4.79 15.01 10.47
N HIS A 109 -4.98 13.73 10.10
CA HIS A 109 -6.28 13.06 10.22
C HIS A 109 -6.59 12.66 11.67
N PRO A 110 -7.77 13.01 12.22
CA PRO A 110 -8.08 12.84 13.64
C PRO A 110 -8.16 11.38 14.12
N LEU A 111 -8.32 10.44 13.18
CA LEU A 111 -8.32 9.01 13.46
C LEU A 111 -6.95 8.34 13.29
N LEU A 112 -5.91 9.04 12.85
CA LEU A 112 -4.55 8.54 12.87
C LEU A 112 -3.87 9.02 14.16
N SER A 113 -3.22 8.11 14.88
CA SER A 113 -2.68 8.42 16.20
C SER A 113 -1.61 7.39 16.56
N SER A 114 -0.58 7.84 17.28
CA SER A 114 0.43 6.99 17.91
C SER A 114 -0.12 6.22 19.13
N ASP A 115 -1.26 6.64 19.70
CA ASP A 115 -1.86 6.02 20.87
C ASP A 115 -2.57 4.71 20.54
N PHE A 116 -2.34 3.69 21.36
CA PHE A 116 -3.08 2.43 21.33
C PHE A 116 -4.39 2.54 22.12
N ARG A 117 -5.54 2.18 21.52
CA ARG A 117 -6.85 2.17 22.19
C ARG A 117 -7.50 0.77 22.29
N GLY A 118 -6.68 -0.29 22.25
CA GLY A 118 -7.13 -1.67 22.50
C GLY A 118 -7.56 -2.45 21.25
N THR A 119 -7.61 -3.78 21.38
CA THR A 119 -7.99 -4.74 20.32
C THR A 119 -7.10 -4.69 19.07
N TYR A 120 -7.69 -4.79 17.87
CA TYR A 120 -7.01 -4.68 16.59
C TYR A 120 -7.00 -3.20 16.16
N ASP A 121 -5.89 -2.52 16.46
CA ASP A 121 -5.73 -1.08 16.27
C ASP A 121 -4.58 -0.78 15.30
N VAL A 122 -4.94 -0.29 14.12
CA VAL A 122 -3.99 -0.07 13.01
C VAL A 122 -3.51 1.37 12.94
N ARG A 123 -3.95 2.23 13.87
CA ARG A 123 -3.64 3.67 13.87
C ARG A 123 -2.16 3.89 14.18
N GLY A 124 -1.66 3.28 15.25
CA GLY A 124 -0.25 3.34 15.63
C GLY A 124 0.66 2.71 14.57
N TRP A 125 0.22 1.61 13.94
CA TRP A 125 0.91 0.99 12.81
C TRP A 125 1.06 1.97 11.64
N GLY A 126 -0.06 2.55 11.18
CA GLY A 126 -0.04 3.52 10.07
C GLY A 126 0.83 4.73 10.38
N HIS A 127 0.73 5.25 11.60
CA HIS A 127 1.54 6.39 12.07
C HIS A 127 3.05 6.07 12.09
N ALA A 128 3.45 4.91 12.60
CA ALA A 128 4.86 4.51 12.63
C ALA A 128 5.45 4.36 11.22
N TYR A 129 4.70 3.75 10.30
CA TYR A 129 5.14 3.61 8.90
C TYR A 129 5.17 4.97 8.17
N ALA A 130 4.23 5.87 8.47
CA ALA A 130 4.25 7.23 7.97
C ALA A 130 5.54 7.95 8.32
N LEU A 131 5.88 8.02 9.61
CA LEU A 131 7.10 8.69 10.07
C LEU A 131 8.36 8.03 9.50
N THR A 132 8.40 6.70 9.46
CA THR A 132 9.54 5.97 8.88
C THR A 132 9.75 6.33 7.41
N PHE A 133 8.67 6.40 6.63
CA PHE A 133 8.74 6.81 5.23
C PHE A 133 9.19 8.27 5.09
N LEU A 134 8.64 9.20 5.87
CA LEU A 134 9.02 10.61 5.82
C LEU A 134 10.50 10.83 6.21
N LEU A 135 11.02 10.08 7.17
CA LEU A 135 12.44 10.08 7.52
C LEU A 135 13.33 9.63 6.35
N LYS A 136 12.90 8.62 5.58
CA LYS A 136 13.62 8.16 4.38
C LYS A 136 13.57 9.19 3.27
N VAL A 137 12.41 9.81 3.05
CA VAL A 137 12.24 10.92 2.09
C VAL A 137 13.15 12.09 2.46
N ARG A 138 13.21 12.47 3.75
CA ARG A 138 14.15 13.49 4.26
C ARG A 138 15.60 13.12 3.96
N ALA A 139 15.99 11.88 4.24
CA ALA A 139 17.35 11.40 4.00
C ALA A 139 17.74 11.40 2.51
N HIS A 140 16.77 11.23 1.61
CA HIS A 140 16.99 11.24 0.16
C HIS A 140 17.16 12.66 -0.41
N GLY A 141 16.51 13.66 0.20
CA GLY A 141 16.58 15.05 -0.23
C GLY A 141 15.89 15.33 -1.58
N GLY A 142 16.22 16.46 -2.21
CA GLY A 142 15.73 16.81 -3.56
C GLY A 142 14.26 17.25 -3.66
N LEU A 143 13.60 17.51 -2.53
CA LEU A 143 12.20 17.89 -2.47
C LEU A 143 11.99 19.40 -2.65
N GLN A 144 10.78 19.78 -3.03
CA GLN A 144 10.33 21.17 -2.93
C GLN A 144 10.41 21.67 -1.49
N GLU A 145 10.80 22.94 -1.32
CA GLU A 145 11.08 23.55 -0.01
C GLU A 145 9.90 23.49 0.97
N ASP A 146 8.67 23.70 0.48
CA ASP A 146 7.44 23.55 1.27
C ASP A 146 7.31 22.12 1.82
N LEU A 147 7.55 21.12 0.97
CA LEU A 147 7.42 19.72 1.33
C LEU A 147 8.48 19.31 2.36
N ALA A 148 9.73 19.75 2.16
CA ALA A 148 10.81 19.53 3.12
C ALA A 148 10.47 20.13 4.50
N THR A 149 9.98 21.37 4.52
CA THR A 149 9.57 22.06 5.77
C THR A 149 8.46 21.30 6.50
N ARG A 150 7.46 20.79 5.77
CA ARG A 150 6.37 20.00 6.36
C ARG A 150 6.87 18.67 6.92
N ILE A 151 7.85 18.05 6.26
CA ILE A 151 8.46 16.81 6.74
C ILE A 151 9.22 17.03 8.04
N GLU A 152 10.06 18.06 8.13
CA GLU A 152 10.80 18.35 9.38
C GLU A 152 9.84 18.49 10.56
N ARG A 153 8.78 19.30 10.40
CA ARG A 153 7.76 19.47 11.45
C ARG A 153 7.03 18.18 11.83
N ALA A 154 6.96 17.20 10.93
CA ALA A 154 6.24 15.96 11.16
C ALA A 154 7.10 14.91 11.90
N VAL A 155 8.42 14.99 11.80
CA VAL A 155 9.35 13.97 12.32
C VAL A 155 10.21 14.46 13.51
N ASP A 156 10.18 15.76 13.81
CA ASP A 156 10.78 16.37 15.01
C ASP A 156 9.84 16.31 16.24
#